data_AF-A0A1G5WDD1-F1
#
_entry.id   AF-A0A1G5WDD1-F1
#
_cell.length_a   1.000
_cell.length_b   1.000
_cell.length_c   1.000
_cell.angle_alpha   90.00
_cell.angle_beta   90.00
_cell.angle_gamma   90.00
#
_symmetry.space_group_name_H-M   'P 1'
#
loop_
_entity.id
_entity.type
_entity.pdbx_description
1 polymer ?
#
loop_
_entity_poly.entity_id
_entity_poly.type
_entity_poly.pdbx_seq_one_letter_code
_entity_poly.pdbx_strand_id
1 'polypeptide(L)'
;MKQVFILILLGVFVGCTDTSDQPLPLSLEGKWVDQLTKTDTLEFLRLEDGSSLLNLARGREMRNGNNLPKIGSGLYTFSLGETSISLQYSLSSFYNPTEYYFKQNQLELKVGRFFDSENSSDILTFRKIRQ
;
A
#
# COMPACT_ATOMS: atom_id res chain seq x y z
N MET A 1 64.94 20.32 -31.38
CA MET A 1 64.37 19.37 -30.41
C MET A 1 63.14 19.98 -29.76
N LYS A 2 62.15 19.13 -29.47
CA LYS A 2 60.86 19.35 -28.76
C LYS A 2 59.67 19.74 -29.65
N GLN A 3 59.03 18.69 -30.16
CA GLN A 3 57.62 18.69 -30.58
C GLN A 3 56.73 18.90 -29.34
N VAL A 4 55.69 19.72 -29.47
CA VAL A 4 54.58 19.74 -28.52
C VAL A 4 53.28 19.69 -29.35
N PHE A 5 52.70 18.49 -29.41
CA PHE A 5 51.35 18.26 -29.90
C PHE A 5 50.39 18.63 -28.76
N ILE A 6 49.56 19.65 -28.95
CA ILE A 6 48.43 19.94 -28.04
C ILE A 6 47.17 19.44 -28.74
N LEU A 7 46.70 18.29 -28.28
CA LEU A 7 45.49 17.61 -28.75
C LEU A 7 44.57 17.53 -27.53
N ILE A 8 43.67 18.50 -27.36
CA ILE A 8 42.63 18.46 -26.33
C ILE A 8 41.26 18.53 -27.01
N LEU A 9 40.83 17.32 -27.31
CA LEU A 9 39.48 16.76 -27.32
C LEU A 9 38.32 17.75 -27.06
N LEU A 10 37.51 17.95 -28.11
CA LEU A 10 36.09 18.26 -28.03
C LEU A 10 35.40 17.16 -27.19
N GLY A 11 34.95 17.50 -25.98
CA GLY A 11 34.18 16.65 -25.09
C GLY A 11 32.75 17.17 -24.94
N VAL A 12 31.91 16.69 -25.83
CA VAL A 12 30.45 16.76 -25.98
C VAL A 12 29.65 17.09 -24.70
N PHE A 13 28.69 18.00 -24.85
CA PHE A 13 27.55 18.26 -23.98
C PHE A 13 26.92 16.94 -23.48
N VAL A 14 26.90 16.74 -22.16
CA VAL A 14 25.87 15.92 -21.52
C VAL A 14 25.14 16.83 -20.56
N GLY A 15 24.07 17.46 -21.06
CA GLY A 15 23.04 18.00 -20.20
C GLY A 15 22.46 16.86 -19.39
N CYS A 16 22.62 16.93 -18.07
CA CYS A 16 21.82 16.12 -17.17
C CYS A 16 20.43 16.73 -17.20
N THR A 17 19.60 16.34 -18.18
CA THR A 17 18.16 16.50 -18.01
C THR A 17 17.82 15.59 -16.84
N ASP A 18 17.38 16.17 -15.72
CA ASP A 18 16.66 15.43 -14.70
C ASP A 18 15.65 14.59 -15.45
N THR A 19 15.94 13.29 -15.52
CA THR A 19 15.02 12.34 -16.09
C THR A 19 13.82 12.49 -15.18
N SER A 20 12.74 13.02 -15.75
CA SER A 20 11.50 13.07 -15.03
C SER A 20 11.24 11.64 -14.60
N ASP A 21 11.39 11.40 -13.30
CA ASP A 21 10.69 10.34 -12.62
C ASP A 21 9.22 10.67 -12.86
N GLN A 22 8.70 10.32 -14.03
CA GLN A 22 7.27 10.22 -14.21
C GLN A 22 6.85 9.27 -13.10
N PRO A 23 6.06 9.72 -12.10
CA PRO A 23 5.62 8.83 -11.07
C PRO A 23 4.83 7.74 -11.79
N LEU A 24 5.42 6.54 -11.89
CA LEU A 24 4.71 5.35 -12.30
C LEU A 24 3.38 5.38 -11.55
N PRO A 25 2.23 5.24 -12.24
CA PRO A 25 0.95 5.33 -11.58
C PRO A 25 0.97 4.38 -10.39
N LEU A 26 0.78 4.95 -9.19
CA LEU A 26 0.79 4.23 -7.92
C LEU A 26 -0.42 3.29 -7.90
N SER A 27 -0.26 2.13 -8.53
CA SER A 27 -1.31 1.12 -8.51
C SER A 27 -1.40 0.57 -7.10
N LEU A 28 -2.55 0.82 -6.49
CA LEU A 28 -2.92 0.26 -5.19
C LEU A 28 -3.25 -1.24 -5.31
N GLU A 29 -3.66 -1.68 -6.50
CA GLU A 29 -4.04 -3.06 -6.80
C GLU A 29 -2.93 -4.06 -6.45
N GLY A 30 -3.37 -5.23 -6.03
CA GLY A 30 -2.52 -6.34 -5.62
C GLY A 30 -2.39 -6.47 -4.11
N LYS A 31 -1.44 -7.31 -3.70
CA LYS A 31 -1.29 -7.77 -2.33
C LYS A 31 -0.16 -7.05 -1.59
N TRP A 32 -0.45 -6.67 -0.36
CA TRP A 32 0.43 -5.99 0.56
C TRP A 32 0.52 -6.80 1.85
N VAL A 33 1.73 -6.98 2.39
CA VAL A 33 1.95 -7.75 3.62
C VAL A 33 2.44 -6.84 4.74
N ASP A 34 1.90 -7.03 5.94
CA ASP A 34 2.31 -6.29 7.12
C ASP A 34 3.83 -6.38 7.32
N GLN A 35 4.46 -5.23 7.57
CA GLN A 35 5.90 -5.16 7.63
C GLN A 35 6.45 -5.80 8.90
N LEU A 36 5.72 -5.70 10.01
CA LEU A 36 6.20 -6.11 11.32
C LEU A 36 6.01 -7.61 11.57
N THR A 37 4.76 -8.09 11.47
CA THR A 37 4.37 -9.45 11.83
C THR A 37 4.45 -10.42 10.66
N LYS A 38 4.35 -9.91 9.42
CA LYS A 38 4.25 -10.73 8.19
C LYS A 38 3.03 -11.64 8.13
N THR A 39 2.05 -11.49 9.03
CA THR A 39 0.87 -12.37 9.07
C THR A 39 -0.35 -11.76 8.40
N ASP A 40 -0.50 -10.45 8.52
CA ASP A 40 -1.68 -9.75 8.02
C ASP A 40 -1.40 -9.25 6.60
N THR A 41 -2.35 -9.47 5.68
CA THR A 41 -2.24 -8.99 4.29
C THR A 41 -3.46 -8.17 3.89
N LEU A 42 -3.21 -7.10 3.18
CA LEU A 42 -4.21 -6.31 2.46
C LEU A 42 -4.16 -6.66 0.98
N GLU A 43 -5.31 -6.83 0.36
CA GLU A 43 -5.40 -7.04 -1.07
C GLU A 43 -6.47 -6.11 -1.64
N PHE A 44 -6.05 -5.21 -2.53
CA PHE A 44 -6.96 -4.30 -3.21
C PHE A 44 -7.39 -4.93 -4.52
N LEU A 45 -8.70 -5.20 -4.59
CA LEU A 45 -9.35 -5.92 -5.67
C LEU A 45 -10.19 -4.95 -6.48
N ARG A 46 -10.10 -5.06 -7.80
CA ARG A 46 -11.01 -4.41 -8.73
C ARG A 46 -11.95 -5.47 -9.31
N LEU A 47 -13.25 -5.25 -9.16
CA LEU A 47 -14.28 -6.15 -9.67
C LEU A 47 -14.64 -5.79 -11.12
N GLU A 48 -15.26 -6.73 -11.82
CA GLU A 48 -15.66 -6.58 -13.23
C GLU A 48 -16.67 -5.45 -13.45
N ASP A 49 -17.51 -5.18 -12.44
CA ASP A 49 -18.49 -4.08 -12.45
C ASP A 49 -17.84 -2.69 -12.20
N GLY A 50 -16.51 -2.65 -12.08
CA GLY A 50 -15.74 -1.44 -11.85
C GLY A 50 -15.64 -1.03 -10.37
N SER A 51 -16.32 -1.71 -9.46
CA SER A 51 -16.20 -1.46 -8.02
C SER A 51 -14.86 -1.95 -7.48
N SER A 52 -14.46 -1.45 -6.31
CA SER A 52 -13.20 -1.81 -5.65
C SER A 52 -13.44 -2.24 -4.21
N LEU A 53 -12.73 -3.29 -3.79
CA LEU A 53 -12.79 -3.84 -2.45
C LEU A 53 -11.39 -3.97 -1.85
N LEU A 54 -11.34 -3.89 -0.52
CA LEU A 54 -10.17 -4.21 0.26
C LEU A 54 -10.44 -5.53 1.00
N ASN A 55 -9.64 -6.54 0.73
CA ASN A 55 -9.64 -7.78 1.49
C ASN A 55 -8.53 -7.75 2.55
N LEU A 56 -8.91 -7.87 3.83
CA LEU A 56 -7.99 -8.02 4.94
C LEU A 56 -7.96 -9.47 5.42
N ALA A 57 -6.82 -10.13 5.24
CA ALA A 57 -6.58 -11.47 5.74
C ALA A 57 -5.59 -11.44 6.91
N ARG A 58 -6.06 -11.76 8.13
CA ARG A 58 -5.24 -11.77 9.35
C ARG A 58 -4.90 -13.17 9.86
N GLY A 59 -5.28 -14.20 9.10
CA GLY A 59 -5.27 -15.58 9.52
C GLY A 59 -6.44 -15.94 10.45
N ARG A 60 -6.23 -16.97 11.27
CA ARG A 60 -7.25 -17.54 12.16
C ARG A 60 -6.72 -17.66 13.59
N GLU A 61 -7.62 -17.71 14.55
CA GLU A 61 -7.33 -17.89 15.97
C GLU A 61 -8.32 -18.88 16.61
N MET A 62 -7.86 -19.57 17.65
CA MET A 62 -8.73 -20.40 18.48
C MET A 62 -9.50 -19.51 19.45
N ARG A 63 -10.83 -19.51 19.36
CA ARG A 63 -11.71 -18.79 20.29
C ARG A 63 -12.85 -19.71 20.71
N ASN A 64 -13.00 -19.92 22.03
CA ASN A 64 -14.03 -20.79 22.61
C ASN A 64 -14.05 -22.20 21.98
N GLY A 65 -12.88 -22.78 21.74
CA GLY A 65 -12.74 -24.11 21.11
C GLY A 65 -12.95 -24.15 19.59
N ASN A 66 -13.23 -23.01 18.95
CA ASN A 66 -13.45 -22.92 17.50
C ASN A 66 -12.28 -22.20 16.81
N ASN A 67 -11.87 -22.71 15.65
CA ASN A 67 -10.86 -22.05 14.80
C ASN A 67 -11.55 -21.02 13.88
N LEU A 68 -11.51 -19.74 14.25
CA LEU A 68 -12.25 -18.67 13.56
C LEU A 68 -11.29 -17.67 12.92
N PRO A 69 -11.67 -16.98 11.84
CA PRO A 69 -10.94 -15.80 11.37
C PRO A 69 -10.74 -14.80 12.52
N LYS A 70 -9.56 -14.18 12.61
CA LYS A 70 -9.34 -13.13 13.61
C LYS A 70 -10.33 -11.99 13.38
N ILE A 71 -10.74 -11.31 14.45
CA ILE A 71 -11.67 -10.16 14.38
C ILE A 71 -11.23 -9.16 13.30
N GLY A 72 -12.20 -8.60 12.57
CA GLY A 72 -11.93 -7.63 11.51
C GLY A 72 -11.34 -8.22 10.23
N SER A 73 -11.12 -9.54 10.14
CA SER A 73 -10.78 -10.15 8.84
C SER A 73 -11.98 -10.13 7.90
N GLY A 74 -11.75 -9.85 6.62
CA GLY A 74 -12.77 -9.92 5.59
C GLY A 74 -12.73 -8.77 4.58
N LEU A 75 -13.86 -8.58 3.90
CA LEU A 75 -14.01 -7.58 2.84
C LEU A 75 -14.50 -6.25 3.41
N TYR A 76 -13.93 -5.19 2.87
CA TYR A 76 -14.28 -3.81 3.12
C TYR A 76 -14.54 -3.12 1.79
N THR A 77 -15.59 -2.32 1.72
CA THR A 77 -15.66 -1.27 0.69
C THR A 77 -14.78 -0.11 1.16
N PHE A 78 -14.16 0.57 0.20
CA PHE A 78 -13.26 1.68 0.52
C PHE A 78 -13.39 2.85 -0.45
N SER A 79 -13.06 4.04 0.03
CA SER A 79 -12.80 5.22 -0.78
C SER A 79 -11.52 5.91 -0.31
N LEU A 80 -10.79 6.53 -1.24
CA LEU A 80 -9.52 7.19 -0.96
C LEU A 80 -9.72 8.70 -0.93
N GLY A 81 -9.21 9.34 0.11
CA GLY A 81 -8.97 10.79 0.18
C GLY A 81 -7.49 11.10 -0.12
N GLU A 82 -7.11 12.36 0.07
CA GLU A 82 -5.72 12.81 -0.15
C GLU A 82 -4.74 12.16 0.84
N THR A 83 -5.14 12.04 2.11
CA THR A 83 -4.33 11.49 3.20
C THR A 83 -5.08 10.46 4.04
N SER A 84 -6.18 9.94 3.51
CA SER A 84 -7.10 9.08 4.24
C SER A 84 -7.71 7.98 3.40
N ILE A 85 -8.20 6.95 4.09
CA ILE A 85 -9.02 5.88 3.53
C ILE A 85 -10.28 5.75 4.38
N SER A 86 -11.44 5.82 3.75
CA SER A 86 -12.70 5.48 4.39
C SER A 86 -12.98 4.00 4.20
N LEU A 87 -13.27 3.28 5.28
CA LEU A 87 -13.50 1.84 5.27
C LEU A 87 -14.87 1.51 5.85
N GLN A 88 -15.59 0.63 5.16
CA GLN A 88 -16.85 0.07 5.62
C GLN A 88 -16.80 -1.44 5.51
N TYR A 89 -16.97 -2.13 6.65
CA TYR A 89 -16.99 -3.59 6.66
C TYR A 89 -18.22 -4.11 5.91
N SER A 90 -18.00 -4.96 4.91
CA SER A 90 -19.06 -5.38 3.97
C SER A 90 -20.14 -6.25 4.61
N LEU A 91 -19.86 -6.86 5.77
CA LEU A 91 -20.82 -7.68 6.51
C LEU A 91 -21.54 -6.91 7.64
N SER A 92 -21.31 -5.60 7.76
CA SER A 92 -22.07 -4.78 8.71
C SER A 92 -23.50 -4.56 8.20
N SER A 93 -24.49 -4.72 9.09
CA SER A 93 -25.89 -4.36 8.82
C SER A 93 -26.13 -2.85 8.91
N PHE A 94 -25.17 -2.09 9.42
CA PHE A 94 -25.21 -0.64 9.53
C PHE A 94 -24.10 -0.02 8.69
N TYR A 95 -24.47 0.86 7.77
CA TYR A 95 -23.54 1.58 6.91
C TYR A 95 -23.07 2.85 7.62
N ASN A 96 -21.85 2.81 8.15
CA ASN A 96 -21.17 3.94 8.77
C ASN A 96 -19.65 3.86 8.50
N PRO A 97 -19.19 4.28 7.30
CA PRO A 97 -17.79 4.24 6.95
C PRO A 97 -16.95 5.05 7.93
N THR A 98 -15.83 4.49 8.37
CA THR A 98 -14.89 5.16 9.29
C THR A 98 -13.63 5.56 8.53
N GLU A 99 -13.14 6.76 8.78
CA GLU A 99 -11.96 7.31 8.13
C GLU A 99 -10.69 7.03 8.93
N TYR A 100 -9.64 6.61 8.23
CA TYR A 100 -8.33 6.29 8.79
C TYR A 100 -7.23 7.01 8.02
N TYR A 101 -6.09 7.28 8.68
CA TYR A 101 -4.90 7.76 8.00
C TYR A 101 -4.51 6.81 6.85
N PHE A 102 -4.11 7.36 5.71
CA PHE A 102 -3.64 6.59 4.56
C PHE A 102 -2.55 7.33 3.80
N LYS A 103 -1.49 6.62 3.45
CA LYS A 103 -0.44 7.11 2.55
C LYS A 103 0.23 5.94 1.84
N GLN A 104 0.49 6.08 0.55
CA GLN A 104 1.17 5.04 -0.24
C GLN A 104 2.38 5.63 -0.98
N ASN A 105 3.41 4.81 -1.13
CA ASN A 105 4.46 4.94 -2.15
C ASN A 105 4.58 3.60 -2.94
N GLN A 106 5.53 3.51 -3.87
CA GLN A 106 5.63 2.34 -4.76
C GLN A 106 5.83 1.00 -4.04
N LEU A 107 6.40 1.02 -2.83
CA LEU A 107 6.80 -0.18 -2.09
C LEU A 107 6.10 -0.33 -0.74
N GLU A 108 5.60 0.76 -0.19
CA GLU A 108 4.96 0.83 1.12
C GLU A 108 3.56 1.45 1.06
N LEU A 109 2.71 0.92 1.92
CA LEU A 109 1.39 1.45 2.22
C LEU A 109 1.31 1.63 3.73
N LYS A 110 0.96 2.83 4.17
CA LYS A 110 0.73 3.17 5.56
C LYS A 110 -0.76 3.41 5.77
N VAL A 111 -1.32 2.78 6.78
CA VAL A 111 -2.74 2.89 7.10
C VAL A 111 -2.93 2.91 8.61
N GLY A 112 -3.83 3.76 9.10
CA GLY A 112 -4.26 3.71 10.50
C GLY A 112 -4.87 2.36 10.84
N ARG A 113 -4.64 1.86 12.05
CA ARG A 113 -5.16 0.56 12.47
C ARG A 113 -6.70 0.59 12.55
N PHE A 114 -7.35 -0.31 11.81
CA PHE A 114 -8.82 -0.29 11.62
C PHE A 114 -9.55 -1.59 12.01
N PHE A 115 -8.83 -2.61 12.48
CA PHE A 115 -9.37 -3.96 12.69
C PHE A 115 -9.20 -4.51 14.12
N ASP A 116 -8.54 -3.75 15.01
CA ASP A 116 -8.57 -4.00 16.44
C ASP A 116 -8.73 -2.69 17.20
N SER A 117 -9.39 -2.76 18.35
CA SER A 117 -9.74 -1.61 19.18
C SER A 117 -8.67 -1.27 20.22
N GLU A 118 -7.66 -2.13 20.38
CA GLU A 118 -6.70 -1.99 21.47
C GLU A 118 -5.67 -0.89 21.19
N ASN A 119 -5.37 -0.60 19.92
CA ASN A 119 -4.40 0.43 19.54
C ASN A 119 -4.81 1.21 18.29
N SER A 120 -6.02 1.79 18.28
CA SER A 120 -6.58 2.49 17.11
C SER A 120 -5.76 3.69 16.61
N SER A 121 -4.83 4.23 17.42
CA SER A 121 -3.89 5.29 17.02
C SER A 121 -2.67 4.80 16.25
N ASP A 122 -2.44 3.49 16.18
CA ASP A 122 -1.27 2.94 15.49
C ASP A 122 -1.35 3.16 13.98
N ILE A 123 -0.20 3.42 13.37
CA ILE A 123 -0.03 3.38 11.91
C ILE A 123 0.65 2.06 11.56
N LEU A 124 -0.06 1.25 10.79
CA LEU A 124 0.45 0.01 10.23
C LEU A 124 1.20 0.31 8.94
N THR A 125 2.29 -0.41 8.70
CA THR A 125 3.06 -0.31 7.47
C THR A 125 3.04 -1.66 6.76
N PHE A 126 2.58 -1.67 5.51
CA PHE A 126 2.53 -2.83 4.65
C PHE A 126 3.49 -2.65 3.48
N ARG A 127 4.07 -3.74 2.99
CA ARG A 127 4.92 -3.74 1.79
C ARG A 127 4.26 -4.47 0.64
N LYS A 128 4.41 -3.94 -0.57
CA LYS A 128 3.89 -4.58 -1.79
C LYS A 128 4.62 -5.90 -2.04
N ILE A 129 3.87 -6.97 -2.26
CA ILE A 129 4.43 -8.25 -2.72
C ILE A 129 4.64 -8.12 -4.23
N ARG A 130 5.86 -8.39 -4.71
CA ARG A 130 6.10 -8.56 -6.14
C ARG A 130 5.45 -9.87 -6.58
N GLN A 131 4.47 -9.77 -7.47
CA GLN A 131 3.95 -10.91 -8.21
C GLN A 131 4.85 -11.19 -9.41
#